data_AF-A0A936TMS9-F1
#
_entry.id   AF-A0A936TMS9-F1
#
_cell.length_a   1.000
_cell.length_b   1.000
_cell.length_c   1.000
_cell.angle_alpha   90.00
_cell.angle_beta   90.00
_cell.angle_gamma   90.00
#
_symmetry.space_group_name_H-M   'P 1'
#
loop_
_entity.id
_entity.type
_entity.pdbx_description
1 polymer ?
#
loop_
_entity_poly.entity_id
_entity_poly.type
_entity_poly.pdbx_seq_one_letter_code
_entity_poly.pdbx_strand_id
1 'polypeptide(L)'
;MSLTNKNKAQLIIFTTFLLGIIVGGSGQYLWMKQAAPRQANTTQEILEDLSENVGLEADQKARIRAIIDETFERYEVMRNQVRPQFTAIRDDARRRVRSILSSEQQVRYDIWTREQDHLKEQKENAGKK
;
A
#
# COMPACT_ATOMS: atom_id res chain seq x y z
N MET A 1 9.08 47.94 16.51
CA MET A 1 8.52 47.72 15.15
C MET A 1 7.13 47.10 15.32
N SER A 2 6.06 47.89 15.24
CA SER A 2 4.70 47.39 15.50
C SER A 2 4.19 46.64 14.26
N LEU A 3 4.12 45.31 14.38
CA LEU A 3 3.46 44.47 13.38
C LEU A 3 1.98 44.84 13.33
N THR A 4 1.56 45.48 12.24
CA THR A 4 0.17 45.80 11.91
C THR A 4 -0.67 44.52 12.00
N ASN A 5 -1.90 44.60 12.53
CA ASN A 5 -2.75 43.44 12.83
C ASN A 5 -2.89 42.41 11.69
N LYS A 6 -2.77 42.83 10.42
CA LYS A 6 -2.71 41.95 9.24
C LYS A 6 -1.52 40.99 9.25
N ASN A 7 -0.33 41.46 9.65
CA ASN A 7 0.89 40.68 9.68
C ASN A 7 0.85 39.63 10.82
N LYS A 8 0.18 39.95 11.94
CA LYS A 8 -0.04 39.00 13.04
C LYS A 8 -1.00 37.88 12.61
N ALA A 9 -2.10 38.21 11.92
CA ALA A 9 -3.05 37.23 11.42
C ALA A 9 -2.41 36.29 10.39
N GLN A 10 -1.62 36.81 9.45
CA GLN A 10 -0.89 35.99 8.47
C GLN A 10 0.12 35.06 9.14
N LEU A 11 0.85 35.56 10.16
CA LEU A 11 1.82 34.75 10.90
C LEU A 11 1.15 33.61 11.66
N ILE A 12 0.00 33.86 12.29
CA ILE A 12 -0.79 32.81 12.98
C ILE A 12 -1.27 31.75 11.98
N ILE A 13 -1.84 32.16 10.85
CA ILE A 13 -2.33 31.23 9.81
C ILE A 13 -1.18 30.37 9.28
N PHE A 14 -0.04 30.98 8.94
CA PHE A 14 1.12 30.28 8.41
C PHE A 14 1.70 29.28 9.43
N THR A 15 1.74 29.67 10.70
CA THR A 15 2.26 28.83 11.80
C THR A 15 1.33 27.64 12.06
N THR A 16 0.02 27.85 12.02
CA THR A 16 -0.97 26.78 12.24
C THR A 16 -0.97 25.81 11.06
N PHE A 17 -0.76 26.31 9.84
CA PHE A 17 -0.60 25.48 8.64
C PHE A 17 0.67 24.61 8.72
N LEU A 18 1.81 25.17 9.14
CA LEU A 18 3.05 24.41 9.36
C LEU A 18 2.90 23.34 10.44
N LEU A 19 2.26 23.68 11.57
CA LEU A 19 1.95 22.71 12.64
C LEU A 19 1.05 21.58 12.12
N GLY A 20 0.05 21.90 11.27
CA GLY A 20 -0.79 20.91 10.61
C GLY A 20 0.00 19.96 9.70
N ILE A 21 0.97 20.47 8.93
CA ILE A 21 1.86 19.65 8.08
C ILE A 21 2.73 18.71 8.94
N ILE A 22 3.28 19.21 10.05
CA ILE A 22 4.14 18.42 10.93
C ILE A 22 3.33 17.31 11.61
N VAL A 23 2.16 17.63 12.17
CA VAL A 23 1.29 16.65 12.83
C VAL A 23 0.76 15.62 11.81
N GLY A 24 0.34 16.08 10.63
CA GLY A 24 -0.11 15.19 9.54
C GLY A 24 1.00 14.28 9.02
N GLY A 25 2.21 14.80 8.81
CA GLY A 25 3.37 14.02 8.36
C GLY A 25 3.82 12.98 9.38
N SER A 26 3.78 13.33 10.68
CA SER A 26 4.13 12.42 11.78
C SER A 26 3.15 11.26 11.92
N GLY A 27 1.85 11.54 11.85
CA GLY A 27 0.80 10.51 11.89
C GLY A 27 0.88 9.58 10.69
N GLN A 28 1.13 10.13 9.51
CA GLN A 28 1.31 9.37 8.28
C GLN A 28 2.54 8.45 8.33
N TYR A 29 3.67 8.91 8.89
CA TYR A 29 4.89 8.12 9.04
C TYR A 29 4.71 6.90 9.96
N LEU A 30 4.02 7.07 11.09
CA LEU A 30 3.72 5.97 12.02
C LEU A 30 2.74 4.96 11.42
N TRP A 31 1.72 5.43 10.69
CA TRP A 31 0.77 4.54 10.00
C TRP A 31 1.46 3.72 8.90
N MET A 32 2.40 4.31 8.15
CA MET A 32 3.19 3.58 7.16
C MET A 32 4.11 2.52 7.76
N LYS A 33 4.68 2.74 8.96
CA LYS A 33 5.49 1.74 9.67
C LYS A 33 4.66 0.54 10.15
N GLN A 34 3.42 0.76 10.59
CA GLN A 34 2.51 -0.31 11.01
C GLN A 34 1.86 -1.04 9.84
N ALA A 35 1.75 -0.38 8.68
CA ALA A 35 1.23 -0.96 7.44
C ALA A 35 2.33 -1.62 6.57
N ALA A 36 3.51 -1.89 7.12
CA ALA A 36 4.52 -2.69 6.43
C ALA A 36 3.87 -4.04 6.06
N PRO A 37 3.81 -4.40 4.77
CA PRO A 37 3.22 -5.67 4.37
C PRO A 37 4.00 -6.79 5.07
N ARG A 38 3.30 -7.68 5.77
CA ARG A 38 3.88 -8.96 6.16
C ARG A 38 4.37 -9.62 4.88
N GLN A 39 5.66 -9.92 4.81
CA GLN A 39 6.23 -10.65 3.69
C GLN A 39 5.47 -11.97 3.58
N ALA A 40 5.07 -12.35 2.37
CA ALA A 40 4.43 -13.64 2.16
C ALA A 40 5.44 -14.72 2.52
N ASN A 41 5.05 -15.66 3.40
CA ASN A 41 5.95 -16.72 3.82
C ASN A 41 6.35 -17.55 2.60
N THR A 42 7.63 -17.87 2.48
CA THR A 42 8.12 -18.75 1.41
C THR A 42 7.67 -20.19 1.67
N THR A 43 7.63 -21.04 0.63
CA THR A 43 7.37 -22.48 0.80
C THR A 43 8.32 -23.10 1.82
N GLN A 44 9.57 -22.62 1.86
CA GLN A 44 10.58 -23.09 2.79
C GLN A 44 10.25 -22.72 4.23
N GLU A 45 9.87 -21.46 4.50
CA GLU A 45 9.48 -21.01 5.85
C GLU A 45 8.26 -21.76 6.38
N ILE A 46 7.28 -22.03 5.51
CA ILE A 46 6.09 -22.81 5.89
C ILE A 46 6.46 -24.27 6.19
N LEU A 47 7.36 -24.87 5.40
CA LEU A 47 7.84 -26.23 5.63
C LEU A 47 8.67 -26.36 6.90
N GLU A 48 9.49 -25.36 7.22
CA GLU A 48 10.30 -25.31 8.44
C GLU A 48 9.38 -25.20 9.66
N ASP A 49 8.44 -24.27 9.65
CA ASP A 49 7.45 -24.10 10.73
C ASP A 49 6.62 -25.38 10.94
N LEU A 50 6.13 -26.01 9.87
CA LEU A 50 5.42 -27.29 9.97
C LEU A 50 6.33 -28.42 10.45
N SER A 51 7.60 -28.44 10.04
CA SER A 51 8.55 -29.44 10.49
C SER A 51 8.82 -29.33 11.98
N GLU A 52 8.99 -28.12 12.50
CA GLU A 52 9.27 -27.84 13.91
C GLU A 52 8.06 -28.15 14.80
N ASN A 53 6.86 -27.76 14.37
CA ASN A 53 5.65 -27.90 15.20
C ASN A 53 4.96 -29.26 15.08
N VAL A 54 5.06 -29.93 13.91
CA VAL A 54 4.33 -31.18 13.63
C VAL A 54 5.26 -32.39 13.54
N GLY A 55 6.57 -32.19 13.41
CA GLY A 55 7.55 -33.27 13.34
C GLY A 55 7.50 -34.03 12.01
N LEU A 56 7.61 -33.31 10.89
CA LEU A 56 7.51 -33.92 9.56
C LEU A 56 8.70 -34.82 9.21
N GLU A 57 8.43 -36.02 8.75
CA GLU A 57 9.40 -36.95 8.15
C GLU A 57 9.80 -36.52 6.73
N ALA A 58 10.94 -37.00 6.23
CA ALA A 58 11.51 -36.58 4.93
C ALA A 58 10.52 -36.74 3.75
N ASP A 59 9.82 -37.89 3.67
CA ASP A 59 8.84 -38.16 2.62
C ASP A 59 7.60 -37.25 2.72
N GLN A 60 7.22 -36.84 3.95
CA GLN A 60 6.11 -35.93 4.18
C GLN A 60 6.48 -34.50 3.75
N LYS A 61 7.71 -34.06 4.05
CA LYS A 61 8.20 -32.74 3.61
C LYS A 61 8.16 -32.59 2.09
N ALA A 62 8.59 -33.61 1.35
CA ALA A 62 8.57 -33.60 -0.11
C ALA A 62 7.13 -33.47 -0.66
N ARG A 63 6.18 -34.21 -0.09
CA ARG A 63 4.76 -34.15 -0.51
C ARG A 63 4.11 -32.82 -0.15
N ILE A 64 4.35 -32.31 1.06
CA ILE A 64 3.79 -31.02 1.52
C ILE A 64 4.37 -29.86 0.69
N ARG A 65 5.66 -29.91 0.35
CA ARG A 65 6.27 -28.93 -0.56
C ARG A 65 5.51 -28.84 -1.87
N ALA A 66 5.28 -29.97 -2.52
CA ALA A 66 4.55 -30.01 -3.79
C ALA A 66 3.13 -29.43 -3.66
N ILE A 67 2.44 -29.72 -2.55
CA ILE A 67 1.10 -29.18 -2.28
C ILE A 67 1.14 -27.64 -2.12
N ILE A 68 2.11 -27.12 -1.37
CA ILE A 68 2.25 -25.67 -1.16
C ILE A 68 2.60 -24.97 -2.47
N ASP A 69 3.55 -25.50 -3.23
CA ASP A 69 3.98 -24.93 -4.52
C ASP A 69 2.82 -24.90 -5.53
N GLU A 70 2.09 -26.01 -5.67
CA GLU A 70 0.89 -26.07 -6.52
C GLU A 70 -0.18 -25.07 -6.05
N THR A 71 -0.35 -24.92 -4.73
CA THR A 71 -1.30 -23.97 -4.16
C THR A 71 -0.92 -22.53 -4.50
N PHE A 72 0.36 -22.17 -4.38
CA PHE A 72 0.85 -20.85 -4.77
C PHE A 72 0.68 -20.58 -6.27
N GLU A 73 0.94 -21.57 -7.12
CA GLU A 73 0.69 -21.45 -8.55
C GLU A 73 -0.79 -21.18 -8.86
N ARG A 74 -1.70 -21.94 -8.24
CA ARG A 74 -3.16 -21.74 -8.39
C ARG A 74 -3.58 -20.34 -7.93
N TYR A 75 -3.02 -19.85 -6.81
CA TYR A 75 -3.29 -18.49 -6.35
C TYR A 75 -2.77 -17.42 -7.31
N GLU A 76 -1.57 -17.59 -7.88
CA GLU A 76 -1.01 -16.67 -8.87
C GLU A 76 -1.89 -16.62 -10.13
N VAL A 77 -2.32 -17.77 -10.64
CA VAL A 77 -3.24 -17.85 -11.78
C VAL A 77 -4.54 -17.11 -11.47
N MET A 78 -5.18 -17.39 -10.34
CA MET A 78 -6.40 -16.71 -9.93
C MET A 78 -6.19 -15.20 -9.78
N ARG A 79 -5.10 -14.77 -9.13
CA ARG A 79 -4.75 -13.36 -8.95
C ARG A 79 -4.65 -12.66 -10.31
N ASN A 80 -3.97 -13.27 -11.28
CA ASN A 80 -3.81 -12.71 -12.62
C ASN A 80 -5.15 -12.60 -13.37
N GLN A 81 -6.09 -13.52 -13.14
CA GLN A 81 -7.44 -13.46 -13.72
C GLN A 81 -8.31 -12.36 -13.11
N VAL A 82 -8.24 -12.15 -11.79
CA VAL A 82 -9.10 -11.17 -11.10
C VAL A 82 -8.52 -9.76 -11.06
N ARG A 83 -7.19 -9.60 -11.15
CA ARG A 83 -6.50 -8.30 -11.10
C ARG A 83 -7.05 -7.27 -12.10
N PRO A 84 -7.35 -7.61 -13.38
CA PRO A 84 -7.97 -6.67 -14.31
C PRO A 84 -9.34 -6.16 -13.86
N GLN A 85 -10.14 -6.99 -13.20
CA GLN A 85 -11.48 -6.62 -12.71
C GLN A 85 -11.38 -5.57 -11.60
N PHE A 86 -10.46 -5.76 -10.65
CA PHE A 86 -10.17 -4.77 -9.62
C PHE A 86 -9.66 -3.44 -10.21
N THR A 87 -8.76 -3.52 -11.20
CA THR A 87 -8.27 -2.32 -11.89
C THR A 87 -9.41 -1.57 -12.57
N ALA A 88 -10.31 -2.27 -13.27
CA ALA A 88 -11.46 -1.66 -13.92
C ALA A 88 -12.40 -0.94 -12.93
N ILE A 89 -12.71 -1.56 -11.79
CA ILE A 89 -13.53 -0.95 -10.72
C ILE A 89 -12.85 0.32 -10.18
N ARG A 90 -11.55 0.26 -9.92
CA ARG A 90 -10.77 1.39 -9.43
C ARG A 90 -10.75 2.55 -10.43
N ASP A 91 -10.55 2.25 -11.70
CA ASP A 91 -10.49 3.26 -12.75
C ASP A 91 -11.85 3.91 -12.99
N ASP A 92 -12.95 3.14 -12.85
CA ASP A 92 -14.30 3.71 -12.86
C ASP A 92 -14.54 4.69 -11.71
N ALA A 93 -14.20 4.27 -10.48
CA ALA A 93 -14.29 5.14 -9.32
C ALA A 93 -13.47 6.43 -9.52
N ARG A 94 -12.25 6.33 -10.07
CA ARG A 94 -11.39 7.48 -10.37
C ARG A 94 -12.03 8.43 -11.37
N ARG A 95 -12.62 7.92 -12.46
CA ARG A 95 -13.33 8.75 -13.45
C ARG A 95 -14.50 9.49 -12.81
N ARG A 96 -15.32 8.80 -12.01
CA ARG A 96 -16.47 9.38 -11.33
C ARG A 96 -16.06 10.47 -10.33
N VAL A 97 -15.03 10.22 -9.52
CA VAL A 97 -14.46 11.23 -8.63
C VAL A 97 -13.92 12.42 -9.42
N ARG A 98 -13.15 12.18 -10.49
CA ARG A 98 -12.62 13.26 -11.33
C ARG A 98 -13.71 14.15 -11.90
N SER A 99 -14.86 13.59 -12.29
CA SER A 99 -15.97 14.33 -12.92
C SER A 99 -16.61 15.39 -12.03
N ILE A 100 -16.48 15.28 -10.70
CA ILE A 100 -17.04 16.25 -9.74
C ILE A 100 -16.02 17.27 -9.24
N LEU A 101 -14.75 17.16 -9.66
CA LEU A 101 -13.67 18.06 -9.25
C LEU A 101 -13.55 19.25 -10.20
N SER A 102 -13.18 20.41 -9.66
CA SER A 102 -12.79 21.57 -10.47
C SER A 102 -11.51 21.30 -11.26
N SER A 103 -11.26 22.05 -12.33
CA SER A 103 -10.07 21.86 -13.19
C SER A 103 -8.75 21.89 -12.40
N GLU A 104 -8.66 22.76 -11.38
CA GLU A 104 -7.47 22.83 -10.52
C GLU A 104 -7.34 21.61 -9.59
N GLN A 105 -8.47 21.14 -9.04
CA GLN A 105 -8.50 19.93 -8.21
C GLN A 105 -8.20 18.67 -9.02
N GLN A 106 -8.62 18.61 -10.28
CA GLN A 106 -8.34 17.52 -11.21
C GLN A 106 -6.84 17.31 -11.41
N VAL A 107 -6.06 18.39 -11.57
CA VAL A 107 -4.61 18.30 -11.71
C VAL A 107 -3.97 17.72 -10.44
N ARG A 108 -4.37 18.21 -9.26
CA ARG A 108 -3.87 17.66 -7.98
C ARG A 108 -4.26 16.19 -7.79
N TYR A 109 -5.49 15.83 -8.17
CA TYR A 109 -6.00 14.48 -8.07
C TYR A 109 -5.24 13.50 -8.97
N ASP A 110 -4.88 13.91 -10.20
CA ASP A 110 -4.08 13.07 -11.10
C ASP A 110 -2.68 12.81 -10.56
N ILE A 111 -2.03 13.85 -10.01
CA ILE A 111 -0.71 13.71 -9.39
C ILE A 111 -0.79 12.75 -8.20
N TRP A 112 -1.76 12.96 -7.32
CA TRP A 112 -1.96 12.09 -6.16
C TRP A 112 -2.23 10.64 -6.57
N THR A 113 -3.07 10.43 -7.59
CA THR A 113 -3.42 9.10 -8.08
C THR A 113 -2.20 8.36 -8.67
N ARG A 114 -1.36 9.05 -9.45
CA ARG A 114 -0.12 8.48 -9.99
C ARG A 114 0.86 8.10 -8.89
N GLU A 115 1.01 8.92 -7.86
CA GLU A 115 1.86 8.60 -6.72
C GLU A 115 1.38 7.32 -6.00
N GLN A 116 0.05 7.20 -5.79
CA GLN A 116 -0.52 5.98 -5.20
C GLN A 116 -0.28 4.74 -6.08
N ASP A 117 -0.33 4.88 -7.41
CA ASP A 117 -0.04 3.78 -8.34
C ASP A 117 1.42 3.35 -8.27
N HIS A 118 2.36 4.29 -8.26
CA HIS A 118 3.78 3.99 -8.08
C HIS A 118 4.08 3.29 -6.76
N LEU A 119 3.46 3.73 -5.66
CA LEU A 119 3.60 3.06 -4.35
C LEU A 119 3.07 1.62 -4.37
N LYS A 120 1.94 1.39 -5.06
CA LYS A 120 1.37 0.06 -5.21
C LYS A 120 2.27 -0.85 -6.06
N GLU A 121 2.78 -0.36 -7.18
CA GLU A 121 3.71 -1.11 -8.03
C GLU A 121 5.01 -1.46 -7.30
N GLN A 122 5.57 -0.54 -6.52
CA GLN A 122 6.74 -0.81 -5.70
C GLN A 122 6.49 -1.93 -4.68
N LYS A 123 5.32 -1.94 -4.02
CA LYS A 123 4.94 -3.01 -3.09
C LYS A 123 4.73 -4.34 -3.80
N GLU A 124 4.06 -4.34 -4.95
CA GLU A 124 3.86 -5.55 -5.76
C GLU A 124 5.20 -6.13 -6.26
N ASN A 125 6.15 -5.29 -6.64
CA ASN A 125 7.47 -5.72 -7.09
C ASN A 125 8.38 -6.16 -5.93
N ALA A 126 8.25 -5.54 -4.76
CA ALA A 126 8.99 -5.94 -3.56
C ALA A 126 8.55 -7.32 -3.03
N GLY A 127 7.27 -7.68 -3.19
CA GLY A 127 6.77 -9.01 -2.83
C GLY A 127 7.07 -10.12 -3.85
N LYS A 128 7.68 -9.78 -5.00
CA LYS A 128 8.10 -10.74 -6.04
C LYS A 128 9.61 -11.06 -6.03
N LYS A 129 10.39 -10.38 -5.17
CA LYS A 129 11.82 -10.63 -4.98
C LYS A 129 12.03 -11.58 -3.82
#